data_AF-A0A5R2N8N8-F1
#
_entry.id   AF-A0A5R2N8N8-F1
#
_cell.length_a   1.000
_cell.length_b   1.000
_cell.length_c   1.000
_cell.angle_alpha   90.00
_cell.angle_beta   90.00
_cell.angle_gamma   90.00
#
_symmetry.space_group_name_H-M   'P 1'
#
loop_
_entity.id
_entity.type
_entity.pdbx_description
1 polymer ?
#
loop_
_entity_poly.entity_id
_entity_poly.type
_entity_poly.pdbx_seq_one_letter_code
_entity_poly.pdbx_strand_id
1 'polypeptide(L)'
;MARSTVIAIGASAGGVDALRDLVAKLPEAFPASVLIVLHIGAHRSELPAILNAAGPVPAKHATNYEQISSGQIYVAPPDHHMIVSHGKLRLLRTPKENWARPAIDPLFRSVAEAYGPNAI
;
A
#
# COMPACT_ATOMS: atom_id res chain seq x y z
N MET A 1 8.50 -1.56 -22.90
CA MET A 1 8.80 -0.74 -21.70
C MET A 1 8.85 -1.69 -20.52
N ALA A 2 9.93 -1.67 -19.73
CA ALA A 2 10.00 -2.49 -18.52
C ALA A 2 8.86 -2.10 -17.57
N ARG A 3 8.13 -3.08 -17.02
CA ARG A 3 7.11 -2.79 -16.00
C ARG A 3 7.84 -2.37 -14.73
N SER A 4 7.52 -1.20 -14.19
CA SER A 4 8.06 -0.73 -12.91
C SER A 4 7.77 -1.74 -11.80
N THR A 5 8.77 -1.99 -10.94
CA THR A 5 8.61 -2.86 -9.76
C THR A 5 7.58 -2.27 -8.79
N VAL A 6 6.71 -3.14 -8.27
CA VAL A 6 5.75 -2.80 -7.21
C VAL A 6 6.04 -3.64 -5.99
N ILE A 7 6.07 -3.00 -4.82
CA ILE A 7 6.28 -3.65 -3.53
C ILE A 7 4.96 -3.62 -2.78
N ALA A 8 4.40 -4.78 -2.44
CA ALA A 8 3.17 -4.90 -1.67
C ALA A 8 3.48 -5.31 -0.23
N ILE A 9 3.04 -4.52 0.75
CA ILE A 9 3.32 -4.76 2.16
C ILE A 9 2.01 -4.90 2.93
N GLY A 10 1.91 -6.00 3.68
CA GLY A 10 0.84 -6.24 4.64
C GLY A 10 1.36 -6.15 6.06
N ALA A 11 0.62 -5.48 6.94
CA ALA A 11 0.98 -5.28 8.33
C ALA A 11 -0.26 -5.33 9.25
N SER A 12 -0.04 -5.61 10.54
CA SER A 12 -1.09 -5.63 11.57
C SER A 12 -0.55 -5.08 12.91
N ALA A 13 -0.81 -5.75 14.04
CA ALA A 13 -0.30 -5.36 15.35
C ALA A 13 1.23 -5.20 15.34
N GLY A 14 1.75 -4.09 15.86
CA GLY A 14 3.17 -3.75 15.86
C GLY A 14 3.74 -3.35 14.48
N GLY A 15 2.94 -3.42 13.42
CA GLY A 15 3.39 -3.15 12.05
C GLY A 15 3.77 -1.69 11.79
N VAL A 16 3.25 -0.73 12.56
CA VAL A 16 3.55 0.70 12.39
C VAL A 16 5.03 0.99 12.58
N ASP A 17 5.64 0.47 13.65
CA ASP A 17 7.06 0.73 13.93
C ASP A 17 7.96 0.03 12.90
N ALA A 18 7.62 -1.20 12.49
CA ALA A 18 8.33 -1.89 11.41
C ALA A 18 8.27 -1.12 10.08
N LEU A 19 7.11 -0.55 9.75
CA LEU A 19 6.94 0.29 8.55
C LEU A 19 7.74 1.60 8.65
N ARG A 20 7.80 2.23 9.84
CA ARG A 20 8.62 3.43 10.07
C ARG A 20 10.11 3.13 9.88
N ASP A 21 10.59 2.04 10.47
CA ASP A 21 11.99 1.62 10.34
C ASP A 21 12.35 1.27 8.89
N LEU A 22 11.41 0.69 8.15
CA LEU A 22 11.57 0.39 6.73
C LEU A 22 11.66 1.68 5.90
N VAL A 23 10.67 2.57 6.01
CA VAL A 23 10.61 3.78 5.15
C VAL A 23 11.72 4.77 5.46
N ALA A 24 12.23 4.80 6.70
CA ALA A 24 13.38 5.61 7.09
C ALA A 24 14.68 5.21 6.37
N LYS A 25 14.77 3.97 5.88
CA LYS A 25 15.95 3.44 5.18
C LYS A 25 15.84 3.50 3.66
N LEU A 26 14.70 3.95 3.13
CA LEU A 26 14.52 4.10 1.69
C LEU A 26 15.27 5.35 1.19
N PRO A 27 15.92 5.30 0.02
CA PRO A 27 16.49 6.48 -0.60
C PRO A 27 15.40 7.44 -1.10
N GLU A 28 15.69 8.73 -1.17
CA GLU A 28 14.75 9.75 -1.66
C GLU A 28 14.28 9.47 -3.09
N ALA A 29 15.20 9.12 -3.99
CA ALA A 29 14.90 8.70 -5.37
C ALA A 29 14.58 7.20 -5.44
N PHE A 30 13.55 6.75 -4.72
CA PHE A 30 13.17 5.34 -4.71
C PHE A 30 12.49 4.92 -6.04
N PRO A 31 13.02 3.91 -6.77
CA PRO A 31 12.58 3.62 -8.15
C PRO A 31 11.27 2.82 -8.25
N ALA A 32 10.76 2.31 -7.14
CA ALA A 32 9.57 1.46 -7.09
C ALA A 32 8.36 2.17 -6.45
N SER A 33 7.17 1.61 -6.66
CA SER A 33 5.96 1.99 -5.94
C SER A 33 5.76 1.07 -4.74
N VAL A 34 5.31 1.60 -3.60
CA VAL A 34 5.02 0.79 -2.41
C VAL A 34 3.53 0.86 -2.10
N LEU A 35 2.87 -0.28 -1.99
CA LEU A 35 1.45 -0.41 -1.69
C LEU A 35 1.31 -1.07 -0.31
N ILE A 36 0.70 -0.37 0.65
CA ILE A 36 0.65 -0.81 2.05
C ILE A 36 -0.81 -1.03 2.48
N VAL A 37 -1.07 -2.19 3.07
CA VAL A 37 -2.26 -2.45 3.89
C VAL A 37 -1.85 -2.64 5.34
N LEU A 38 -2.45 -1.85 6.24
CA LEU A 38 -2.38 -2.07 7.68
C LEU A 38 -3.77 -2.48 8.19
N HIS A 39 -3.88 -3.57 8.95
CA HIS A 39 -5.14 -4.00 9.56
C HIS A 39 -5.60 -3.05 10.67
N ILE A 40 -6.41 -2.05 10.31
CA ILE A 40 -6.95 -1.02 11.21
C ILE A 40 -8.49 -0.97 11.23
N GLY A 41 -9.17 -1.80 10.45
CA GLY A 41 -10.62 -1.74 10.30
C GLY A 41 -11.10 -0.38 9.78
N ALA A 42 -12.14 0.16 10.43
CA ALA A 42 -12.74 1.45 10.08
C ALA A 42 -12.19 2.63 10.90
N HIS A 43 -11.16 2.41 11.73
CA HIS A 43 -10.58 3.47 12.56
C HIS A 43 -9.83 4.47 11.69
N ARG A 44 -9.92 5.77 12.02
CA ARG A 44 -9.13 6.81 11.38
C ARG A 44 -7.65 6.45 11.45
N SER A 45 -6.92 6.64 10.34
CA SER A 45 -5.50 6.31 10.24
C SER A 45 -4.69 7.55 9.96
N GLU A 46 -3.67 7.78 10.77
CA GLU A 46 -2.62 8.77 10.50
C GLU A 46 -1.38 8.12 9.86
N LEU A 47 -1.47 6.85 9.42
CA LEU A 47 -0.30 6.11 8.95
C LEU A 47 0.48 6.86 7.86
N PRO A 48 -0.13 7.47 6.83
CA PRO A 48 0.63 8.25 5.85
C PRO A 48 1.45 9.39 6.47
N ALA A 49 0.89 10.13 7.42
CA ALA A 49 1.59 11.21 8.09
C ALA A 49 2.77 10.68 8.95
N ILE A 50 2.56 9.55 9.62
CA ILE A 50 3.61 8.87 10.39
C ILE A 50 4.76 8.41 9.48
N LEU A 51 4.46 7.85 8.31
CA LEU A 51 5.49 7.39 7.36
C LEU A 51 6.22 8.59 6.73
N ASN A 52 5.51 9.67 6.39
CA ASN A 52 6.11 10.92 5.89
C ASN A 52 7.08 11.56 6.90
N ALA A 53 6.78 11.44 8.20
CA ALA A 53 7.68 11.93 9.24
C ALA A 53 8.91 11.03 9.44
N ALA A 54 8.85 9.76 9.01
CA ALA A 54 9.88 8.77 9.24
C ALA A 54 10.86 8.61 8.06
N GLY A 55 10.42 8.82 6.82
CA GLY A 55 11.22 8.54 5.63
C GLY A 55 11.03 9.55 4.49
N PRO A 56 11.94 9.56 3.50
CA PRO A 56 11.96 10.57 2.45
C PRO A 56 10.95 10.30 1.32
N VAL A 57 10.44 9.07 1.20
CA VAL A 57 9.47 8.72 0.14
C VAL A 57 8.06 9.16 0.56
N PRO A 58 7.37 9.99 -0.24
CA PRO A 58 6.06 10.49 0.13
C PRO A 58 5.04 9.36 0.27
N ALA A 59 4.24 9.43 1.33
CA ALA A 59 3.16 8.53 1.68
C ALA A 59 1.82 9.27 1.71
N LYS A 60 0.80 8.63 1.15
CA LYS A 60 -0.58 9.13 1.19
C LYS A 60 -1.57 7.99 1.24
N HIS A 61 -2.80 8.28 1.66
CA HIS A 61 -3.89 7.36 1.39
C HIS A 61 -4.13 7.28 -0.12
N ALA A 62 -4.27 6.06 -0.62
CA ALA A 62 -4.63 5.83 -2.01
C ALA A 62 -5.99 6.48 -2.32
N THR A 63 -6.12 7.02 -3.52
CA THR A 63 -7.40 7.50 -4.05
C THR A 63 -7.96 6.49 -5.06
N ASN A 64 -9.29 6.39 -5.15
CA ASN A 64 -9.91 5.48 -6.10
C ASN A 64 -9.60 5.90 -7.55
N TYR A 65 -9.25 4.93 -8.39
CA TYR A 65 -8.81 5.11 -9.79
C TYR A 65 -7.49 5.86 -9.97
N GLU A 66 -6.69 5.96 -8.92
CA GLU A 66 -5.40 6.62 -8.96
C GLU A 66 -4.36 5.81 -9.76
N GLN A 67 -3.55 6.50 -10.56
CA GLN A 67 -2.43 5.90 -11.29
C GLN A 67 -1.29 5.56 -10.31
N ILE A 68 -0.70 4.37 -10.46
CA ILE A 68 0.45 3.94 -9.67
C ILE A 68 1.72 4.56 -10.25
N SER A 69 2.44 5.32 -9.42
CA SER A 69 3.70 6.00 -9.77
C SER A 69 4.85 5.50 -8.91
N SER A 70 6.05 5.40 -9.49
CA SER A 70 7.28 5.13 -8.74
C SER A 70 7.60 6.28 -7.76
N GLY A 71 8.31 5.99 -6.67
CA GLY A 71 8.70 6.99 -5.69
C GLY A 71 7.52 7.45 -4.81
N GLN A 72 6.49 6.62 -4.67
CA GLN A 72 5.31 6.93 -3.87
C GLN A 72 4.90 5.71 -3.04
N ILE A 73 4.55 5.97 -1.78
CA ILE A 73 3.90 5.03 -0.88
C ILE A 73 2.39 5.31 -0.90
N TYR A 74 1.61 4.28 -1.18
CA TYR A 74 0.15 4.30 -1.17
C TYR A 74 -0.36 3.43 -0.03
N VAL A 75 -1.13 4.02 0.88
CA VAL A 75 -1.70 3.32 2.04
C VAL A 75 -3.18 3.10 1.81
N ALA A 76 -3.65 1.86 1.96
CA ALA A 76 -5.07 1.56 1.92
C ALA A 76 -5.82 2.40 2.99
N PRO A 77 -6.87 3.14 2.62
CA PRO A 77 -7.65 3.89 3.59
C PRO A 77 -8.47 2.96 4.48
N PRO A 78 -8.88 3.43 5.67
CA PRO A 78 -9.77 2.68 6.55
C PRO A 78 -11.05 2.23 5.82
N ASP A 79 -11.56 1.05 6.19
CA ASP A 79 -12.81 0.49 5.68
C ASP A 79 -12.90 0.30 4.14
N HIS A 80 -11.76 0.27 3.44
CA HIS A 80 -11.73 -0.03 2.00
C HIS A 80 -10.62 -1.01 1.67
N HIS A 81 -10.93 -2.09 0.94
CA HIS A 81 -9.89 -2.90 0.32
C HIS A 81 -9.22 -2.09 -0.79
N MET A 82 -7.90 -2.09 -0.80
CA MET A 82 -7.10 -1.52 -1.89
C MET A 82 -6.64 -2.65 -2.79
N ILE A 83 -6.96 -2.57 -4.08
CA ILE A 83 -6.53 -3.53 -5.09
C ILE A 83 -5.86 -2.81 -6.26
N VAL A 84 -5.08 -3.55 -7.04
CA VAL A 84 -4.61 -3.11 -8.36
C VAL A 84 -5.57 -3.62 -9.43
N SER A 85 -5.96 -2.76 -10.36
CA SER A 85 -6.76 -3.16 -11.52
C SER A 85 -6.45 -2.24 -12.69
N HIS A 86 -6.12 -2.81 -13.85
CA HIS A 86 -5.81 -2.06 -15.08
C HIS A 86 -4.73 -0.97 -14.86
N GLY A 87 -3.70 -1.28 -14.06
CA GLY A 87 -2.60 -0.35 -13.75
C GLY A 87 -2.96 0.80 -12.81
N LYS A 88 -4.13 0.76 -12.17
CA LYS A 88 -4.62 1.77 -11.23
C LYS A 88 -4.97 1.15 -9.88
N LEU A 89 -4.95 1.96 -8.83
CA LEU A 89 -5.48 1.61 -7.53
C LEU A 89 -7.01 1.73 -7.56
N ARG A 90 -7.69 0.70 -7.04
CA ARG A 90 -9.14 0.74 -6.80
C ARG A 90 -9.42 0.50 -5.34
N LEU A 91 -10.38 1.26 -4.82
CA LEU A 91 -10.86 1.16 -3.45
C LEU A 91 -12.23 0.53 -3.45
N LEU A 92 -12.36 -0.61 -2.78
CA LEU A 92 -13.59 -1.41 -2.78
C LEU A 92 -14.15 -1.55 -1.37
N ARG A 93 -15.47 -1.42 -1.24
CA ARG A 93 -16.23 -1.76 -0.03
C ARG A 93 -16.91 -3.13 -0.15
N THR A 94 -16.19 -4.11 -0.71
CA THR A 94 -16.63 -5.50 -0.72
C THR A 94 -16.59 -6.10 0.70
N PRO A 95 -17.21 -7.27 0.94
CA PRO A 95 -17.19 -7.90 2.26
C PRO A 95 -15.78 -8.01 2.86
N LYS A 96 -15.73 -8.04 4.20
CA LYS A 96 -14.47 -8.24 4.92
C LYS A 96 -13.85 -9.59 4.52
N GLU A 97 -12.53 -9.62 4.40
CA GLU A 97 -11.77 -10.85 4.21
C GLU A 97 -10.93 -11.07 5.46
N ASN A 98 -10.92 -12.30 5.99
CA ASN A 98 -10.27 -12.62 7.27
C ASN A 98 -10.65 -11.63 8.40
N TRP A 99 -11.93 -11.24 8.44
CA TRP A 99 -12.50 -10.27 9.40
C TRP A 99 -11.95 -8.84 9.28
N ALA A 100 -11.15 -8.53 8.27
CA ALA A 100 -10.52 -7.23 8.07
C ALA A 100 -11.04 -6.49 6.81
N ARG A 101 -11.03 -5.17 6.89
CA ARG A 101 -11.14 -4.24 5.75
C ARG A 101 -10.51 -2.91 6.18
N PRO A 102 -9.37 -2.48 5.59
CA PRO A 102 -8.62 -3.17 4.54
C PRO A 102 -8.06 -4.53 5.00
N ALA A 103 -8.15 -5.56 4.14
CA ALA A 103 -7.44 -6.83 4.28
C ALA A 103 -6.23 -6.87 3.33
N ILE A 104 -5.22 -7.66 3.69
CA ILE A 104 -3.97 -7.80 2.91
C ILE A 104 -4.19 -8.63 1.63
N ASP A 105 -4.95 -9.72 1.73
CA ASP A 105 -5.10 -10.70 0.63
C ASP A 105 -5.64 -10.11 -0.68
N PRO A 106 -6.64 -9.19 -0.69
CA PRO A 106 -7.06 -8.52 -1.93
C PRO A 106 -5.93 -7.75 -2.62
N LEU A 107 -5.08 -7.06 -1.84
CA LEU A 107 -3.93 -6.35 -2.39
C LEU A 107 -2.94 -7.35 -2.99
N PHE A 108 -2.56 -8.37 -2.24
CA PHE A 108 -1.55 -9.34 -2.69
C PHE A 108 -2.00 -10.11 -3.93
N ARG A 109 -3.25 -10.61 -3.96
CA ARG A 109 -3.80 -11.31 -5.13
C ARG A 109 -3.80 -10.42 -6.37
N SER A 110 -4.26 -9.18 -6.24
CA SER A 110 -4.35 -8.26 -7.39
C SER A 110 -2.99 -7.74 -7.87
N VAL A 111 -2.02 -7.55 -6.97
CA VAL A 111 -0.63 -7.21 -7.32
C VAL A 111 0.03 -8.37 -8.05
N ALA A 112 -0.12 -9.60 -7.55
CA ALA A 112 0.41 -10.79 -8.21
C ALA A 112 -0.17 -10.96 -9.63
N GLU A 113 -1.49 -10.77 -9.80
CA GLU A 113 -2.15 -10.81 -11.10
C GLU A 113 -1.65 -9.72 -12.06
N ALA A 114 -1.49 -8.48 -11.58
CA ALA A 114 -1.14 -7.35 -12.41
C ALA A 114 0.36 -7.27 -12.78
N TYR A 115 1.25 -7.58 -11.83
CA TYR A 115 2.69 -7.36 -11.95
C TYR A 115 3.52 -8.64 -12.07
N GLY A 116 2.99 -9.79 -11.63
CA GLY A 116 3.64 -11.09 -11.70
C GLY A 116 5.07 -11.05 -11.13
N PRO A 117 6.11 -11.42 -11.90
CA PRO A 117 7.49 -11.44 -11.42
C PRO A 117 8.09 -10.05 -11.14
N ASN A 118 7.38 -8.96 -11.47
CA ASN A 118 7.81 -7.59 -11.12
C ASN A 118 7.21 -7.12 -9.78
N ALA A 119 6.52 -8.00 -9.05
CA ALA A 119 6.05 -7.73 -7.69
C ALA A 119 7.04 -8.27 -6.66
N ILE A 120 7.18 -7.55 -5.55
CA ILE A 120 7.82 -7.99 -4.31
C ILE A 120 6.75 -8.00 -3.21
#